data_AF-A0A7S3J9S7-F1
#
_entry.id   AF-A0A7S3J9S7-F1
#
_cell.length_a   1.000
_cell.length_b   1.000
_cell.length_c   1.000
_cell.angle_alpha   90.00
_cell.angle_beta   90.00
_cell.angle_gamma   90.00
#
_symmetry.space_group_name_H-M   'P 1'
#
loop_
_entity.id
_entity.type
_entity.pdbx_description
1 polymer ?
#
loop_
_entity_poly.entity_id
_entity_poly.type
_entity_poly.pdbx_seq_one_letter_code
_entity_poly.pdbx_strand_id
1 'polypeptide(L)'
;TKTEIVEFKNEGKLSGKVRLVYDKKSQDMNVQPSEFTIEPDEISKVEISLKASEPDFVRRLIEVHVDGQDKVRNIDVNATSVEHHLSIVFEEGGGQKSSLNFGTLYM
;
A
#
# COMPACT_ATOMS: atom_id res chain seq x y z
N THR A 1 2.03 9.50 -2.88
CA THR A 1 2.43 8.08 -2.94
C THR A 1 2.82 7.63 -1.56
N LYS A 2 2.36 6.46 -1.13
CA LYS A 2 2.75 5.83 0.12
C LYS A 2 3.36 4.46 -0.20
N THR A 3 4.40 4.09 0.54
CA THR A 3 5.18 2.88 0.30
C THR A 3 5.28 2.11 1.61
N GLU A 4 5.09 0.80 1.54
CA GLU A 4 5.19 -0.13 2.66
C GLU A 4 6.06 -1.32 2.29
N ILE A 5 6.82 -1.84 3.24
CA ILE A 5 7.68 -3.02 3.06
C ILE A 5 7.00 -4.22 3.71
N VAL A 6 6.78 -5.26 2.92
CA VAL A 6 6.25 -6.55 3.38
C VAL A 6 7.38 -7.57 3.40
N GLU A 7 7.54 -8.22 4.54
CA GLU A 7 8.53 -9.29 4.73
C GLU A 7 7.90 -10.65 4.44
N PHE A 8 8.51 -11.41 3.53
CA PHE A 8 8.18 -12.79 3.23
C PHE A 8 9.26 -13.66 3.85
N LYS A 9 8.85 -14.65 4.65
CA LYS A 9 9.76 -15.59 5.30
C LYS A 9 9.46 -17.01 4.83
N ASN A 10 10.49 -17.77 4.49
CA ASN A 10 10.34 -19.19 4.17
C ASN A 10 10.56 -20.04 5.42
N GLU A 11 9.48 -20.55 5.98
CA GLU A 11 9.50 -21.47 7.13
C GLU A 11 9.50 -22.95 6.70
N GLY A 12 9.66 -23.20 5.41
CA GLY A 12 9.77 -24.53 4.82
C GLY A 12 11.20 -25.08 4.87
N LYS A 13 11.38 -26.29 4.31
CA LYS A 13 12.67 -26.99 4.26
C LYS A 13 13.36 -26.91 2.90
N LEU A 14 12.68 -26.39 1.89
CA LEU A 14 13.15 -26.28 0.51
C LEU A 14 13.01 -24.83 0.06
N SER A 15 13.81 -24.43 -0.93
CA SER A 15 13.66 -23.13 -1.57
C SER A 15 12.30 -23.03 -2.25
N GLY A 16 11.69 -21.86 -2.13
CA GLY A 16 10.38 -21.57 -2.69
C GLY A 16 10.48 -20.40 -3.66
N LYS A 17 9.93 -20.58 -4.86
CA LYS A 17 9.76 -19.46 -5.80
C LYS A 17 8.41 -18.81 -5.54
N VAL A 18 8.42 -17.50 -5.31
CA VAL A 18 7.23 -16.70 -5.03
C VAL A 18 6.97 -15.76 -6.20
N ARG A 19 5.72 -15.71 -6.65
CA ARG A 19 5.25 -14.80 -7.69
C ARG A 19 4.04 -14.03 -7.19
N LEU A 20 4.13 -12.70 -7.29
CA LEU A 20 3.09 -11.75 -6.90
C LEU A 20 2.34 -11.31 -8.16
N VAL A 21 1.06 -11.66 -8.23
CA VAL A 21 0.16 -11.32 -9.33
C VAL A 21 -0.81 -10.24 -8.85
N TYR A 22 -0.85 -9.13 -9.58
CA TYR A 22 -1.70 -7.99 -9.28
C TYR A 22 -2.07 -7.26 -10.59
N ASP A 23 -3.06 -6.38 -10.54
CA ASP A 23 -3.46 -5.61 -11.71
C ASP A 23 -2.40 -4.55 -12.08
N LYS A 24 -1.48 -4.92 -12.96
CA LYS A 24 -0.43 -4.02 -13.49
C LYS A 24 -0.99 -2.91 -14.39
N LYS A 25 -2.25 -2.98 -14.83
CA LYS A 25 -2.88 -1.89 -15.59
C LYS A 25 -3.27 -0.74 -14.68
N SER A 26 -3.47 -1.02 -13.38
CA SER A 26 -3.70 0.00 -12.38
C SER A 26 -2.43 0.84 -12.19
N GLN A 27 -2.47 2.13 -12.55
CA GLN A 27 -1.31 3.03 -12.45
C GLN A 27 -1.04 3.48 -11.01
N ASP A 28 -1.88 3.06 -10.07
CA ASP A 28 -1.87 3.45 -8.68
C ASP A 28 -1.19 2.43 -7.76
N MET A 29 -0.78 1.25 -8.25
CA MET A 29 -0.05 0.27 -7.45
C MET A 29 1.18 -0.30 -8.16
N ASN A 30 2.30 -0.35 -7.44
CA ASN A 30 3.54 -0.97 -7.88
C ASN A 30 4.07 -1.92 -6.80
N VAL A 31 4.59 -3.08 -7.20
CA VAL A 31 5.11 -4.11 -6.29
C VAL A 31 6.48 -4.56 -6.78
N GLN A 32 7.51 -4.44 -5.94
CA GLN A 32 8.89 -4.79 -6.31
C GLN A 32 9.67 -5.47 -5.17
N PRO A 33 10.32 -6.62 -5.42
CA PRO A 33 10.20 -7.45 -6.61
C PRO A 33 8.82 -8.12 -6.71
N SER A 34 8.34 -8.36 -7.95
CA SER A 34 7.08 -9.11 -8.18
C SER A 34 7.29 -10.63 -8.31
N GLU A 35 8.56 -11.08 -8.39
CA GLU A 35 8.94 -12.48 -8.45
C GLU A 35 10.32 -12.64 -7.81
N PHE A 36 10.48 -13.63 -6.95
CA PHE A 36 11.72 -13.89 -6.23
C PHE A 36 11.79 -15.34 -5.75
N THR A 37 12.99 -15.82 -5.45
CA THR A 37 13.20 -17.10 -4.76
C THR A 37 13.62 -16.80 -3.34
N ILE A 38 13.17 -17.63 -2.38
CA ILE A 38 13.51 -17.50 -0.97
C ILE A 38 13.99 -18.85 -0.42
N GLU A 39 15.19 -18.87 0.13
CA GLU A 39 15.79 -20.05 0.74
C GLU A 39 15.19 -20.33 2.13
N PRO A 40 15.28 -21.56 2.67
CA PRO A 40 14.85 -21.86 4.03
C PRO A 40 15.48 -20.90 5.05
N ASP A 41 14.67 -20.43 6.01
CA ASP A 41 15.04 -19.44 7.05
C ASP A 41 15.44 -18.04 6.54
N GLU A 42 15.35 -17.80 5.23
CA GLU A 42 15.58 -16.48 4.64
C GLU A 42 14.33 -15.58 4.78
N ILE A 43 14.58 -14.26 4.81
CA ILE A 43 13.56 -13.22 4.72
C ILE A 43 13.82 -12.39 3.47
N SER A 44 12.82 -12.33 2.60
CA SER A 44 12.81 -11.44 1.44
C SER A 44 11.89 -10.26 1.67
N LYS A 45 12.28 -9.07 1.19
CA LYS A 45 11.55 -7.82 1.36
C LYS A 45 10.93 -7.39 0.04
N VAL A 46 9.64 -7.13 0.07
CA VAL A 46 8.88 -6.63 -1.08
C VAL A 46 8.34 -5.25 -0.76
N GLU A 47 8.66 -4.30 -1.61
CA GLU A 47 8.13 -2.95 -1.55
C GLU A 47 6.79 -2.89 -2.30
N ILE A 48 5.76 -2.40 -1.62
CA ILE A 48 4.44 -2.11 -2.19
C ILE A 48 4.24 -0.61 -2.14
N SER A 49 4.12 0.01 -3.31
CA SER A 49 3.92 1.45 -3.47
C SER A 49 2.53 1.73 -4.04
N LEU A 50 1.78 2.61 -3.37
CA LEU A 50 0.45 3.04 -3.77
C LEU A 50 0.41 4.55 -4.05
N LYS A 51 -0.17 4.95 -5.19
CA LYS A 51 -0.32 6.33 -5.63
C LYS A 51 -1.79 6.66 -5.85
N ALA A 52 -2.40 7.37 -4.90
CA ALA A 52 -3.70 7.99 -5.13
C ALA A 52 -3.52 9.32 -5.90
N SER A 53 -4.33 9.53 -6.94
CA SER A 53 -4.40 10.80 -7.69
C SER A 53 -5.51 11.72 -7.21
N GLU A 54 -6.59 11.15 -6.65
CA GLU A 54 -7.76 11.87 -6.17
C GLU A 54 -8.19 11.31 -4.80
N PRO A 55 -8.96 12.07 -4.01
CA PRO A 55 -9.55 11.59 -2.77
C PRO A 55 -10.51 10.43 -3.06
N ASP A 56 -10.10 9.22 -2.70
CA ASP A 56 -10.87 8.01 -2.95
C ASP A 56 -10.43 6.88 -2.00
N PHE A 57 -11.24 5.84 -1.91
CA PHE A 57 -10.89 4.58 -1.30
C PHE A 57 -10.29 3.63 -2.33
N VAL A 58 -9.00 3.34 -2.18
CA VAL A 58 -8.26 2.43 -3.05
C VAL A 58 -8.21 1.05 -2.39
N ARG A 59 -8.76 0.05 -3.09
CA ARG A 59 -8.62 -1.36 -2.73
C ARG A 59 -7.95 -2.14 -3.86
N ARG A 60 -6.88 -2.85 -3.54
CA ARG A 60 -6.14 -3.68 -4.49
C ARG A 60 -5.89 -5.06 -3.88
N LEU A 61 -5.89 -6.08 -4.74
CA LEU A 61 -5.61 -7.45 -4.38
C LEU A 61 -4.28 -7.87 -5.00
N ILE A 62 -3.41 -8.47 -4.20
CA ILE A 62 -2.19 -9.13 -4.67
C ILE A 62 -2.35 -10.61 -4.37
N GLU A 63 -2.32 -11.45 -5.40
CA GLU A 63 -2.26 -12.89 -5.27
C GLU A 63 -0.81 -13.33 -5.12
N VAL A 64 -0.57 -14.17 -4.12
CA VAL A 64 0.73 -14.76 -3.79
C VAL A 64 0.70 -16.21 -4.24
N HIS A 65 1.44 -16.50 -5.29
CA HIS A 65 1.66 -17.85 -5.82
C HIS A 65 3.02 -18.34 -5.34
N VAL A 66 3.07 -19.53 -4.76
CA VAL A 66 4.30 -20.17 -4.29
C VAL A 66 4.43 -21.51 -4.97
N ASP A 67 5.55 -21.75 -5.65
CA ASP A 67 5.80 -23.03 -6.33
C ASP A 67 5.71 -24.20 -5.34
N GLY A 68 4.98 -25.24 -5.74
CA GLY A 68 4.75 -26.43 -4.91
C GLY A 68 3.62 -26.28 -3.87
N GLN A 69 2.91 -25.15 -3.82
CA GLN A 69 1.69 -24.99 -3.02
C GLN A 69 0.48 -24.78 -3.94
N ASP A 70 -0.53 -25.64 -3.82
CA ASP A 70 -1.80 -25.49 -4.57
C ASP A 70 -2.66 -24.33 -4.06
N LYS A 71 -2.42 -23.90 -2.81
CA LYS A 71 -3.20 -22.85 -2.18
C LYS A 71 -2.60 -21.47 -2.48
N VAL A 72 -3.31 -20.70 -3.32
CA VAL A 72 -3.04 -19.28 -3.52
C VAL A 72 -3.40 -18.49 -2.26
N ARG A 73 -2.53 -17.59 -1.84
CA ARG A 73 -2.79 -16.66 -0.72
C ARG A 73 -3.01 -15.25 -1.28
N ASN A 74 -3.74 -14.42 -0.55
CA ASN A 74 -4.05 -13.06 -0.99
C ASN A 74 -3.59 -12.03 0.02
N ILE A 75 -3.13 -10.89 -0.47
CA ILE A 75 -2.86 -9.68 0.31
C ILE A 75 -3.84 -8.60 -0.18
N ASP A 76 -4.74 -8.18 0.71
CA ASP A 76 -5.64 -7.05 0.49
C ASP A 76 -4.93 -5.75 0.89
N VAL A 77 -4.64 -4.89 -0.09
CA VAL A 77 -4.09 -3.55 0.13
C VAL A 77 -5.25 -2.56 0.12
N ASN A 78 -5.46 -1.89 1.26
CA ASN A 78 -6.51 -0.88 1.41
C ASN A 78 -5.88 0.46 1.80
N ALA A 79 -6.31 1.53 1.16
CA ALA A 79 -5.89 2.89 1.51
C ALA A 79 -7.02 3.88 1.28
N THR A 80 -7.09 4.90 2.13
CA THR A 80 -8.00 6.02 1.98
C THR A 80 -7.19 7.27 1.67
N SER A 81 -7.47 7.91 0.54
CA SER A 81 -6.95 9.22 0.21
C SER A 81 -7.98 10.29 0.57
N VAL A 82 -7.55 11.38 1.20
CA VAL A 82 -8.42 12.47 1.66
C VAL A 82 -7.93 13.81 1.11
N GLU A 83 -8.85 14.66 0.66
CA GLU A 83 -8.53 16.03 0.26
C GLU A 83 -8.37 16.93 1.49
N HIS A 84 -7.37 17.79 1.47
CA HIS A 84 -7.19 18.81 2.51
C HIS A 84 -7.21 20.20 1.87
N HIS A 85 -8.28 20.96 2.10
CA HIS A 85 -8.33 22.38 1.76
C HIS A 85 -7.93 23.23 2.97
N LEU A 86 -6.88 24.02 2.81
CA LEU A 86 -6.53 25.09 3.75
C LEU A 86 -7.06 26.41 3.18
N SER A 87 -8.09 26.98 3.81
CA SER A 87 -8.56 28.33 3.50
C SER A 87 -7.97 29.30 4.53
N ILE A 88 -7.05 30.17 4.09
CA ILE A 88 -6.55 31.29 4.89
C ILE A 88 -7.34 32.52 4.47
N VAL A 89 -8.21 33.01 5.36
CA VAL A 89 -8.92 34.27 5.17
C VAL A 89 -8.13 35.37 5.86
N PHE A 90 -7.71 36.38 5.10
CA PHE A 90 -7.14 37.59 5.66
C PHE A 90 -8.27 38.61 5.81
N GLU A 91 -8.59 39.00 7.05
CA GLU A 91 -9.44 40.16 7.30
C GLU A 91 -8.62 41.45 7.05
N GLU A 92 -9.25 42.46 6.45
CA GLU A 92 -8.72 43.82 6.30
C GLU A 92 -8.54 44.48 7.69
N GLY A 93 -7.52 44.05 8.42
CA GLY A 93 -7.28 44.43 9.81
C GLY A 93 -6.15 43.66 10.51
N GLY A 94 -5.56 42.65 9.87
CA GLY A 94 -4.33 42.00 10.37
C GLY A 94 -4.55 40.90 11.42
N GLY A 95 -5.79 40.44 11.63
CA GLY A 95 -6.08 39.27 12.46
C GLY A 95 -5.98 37.98 11.66
N GLN A 96 -4.98 37.13 11.91
CA GLN A 96 -4.91 35.78 11.35
C GLN A 96 -5.81 34.84 12.18
N LYS A 97 -6.89 34.33 11.58
CA LYS A 97 -7.59 33.15 12.10
C LYS A 97 -7.34 31.97 11.16
N SER A 98 -6.46 31.07 11.54
CA SER A 98 -6.40 29.72 10.95
C SER A 98 -7.48 28.86 11.60
N SER A 99 -8.54 28.54 10.86
CA SER A 99 -9.50 27.52 11.30
C SER A 99 -9.21 26.24 10.54
N LEU A 100 -8.88 25.18 11.28
CA LEU A 100 -8.64 23.84 10.76
C LEU A 100 -9.84 22.97 11.16
N ASN A 101 -10.69 22.63 10.20
CA ASN A 101 -11.84 21.76 10.44
C ASN A 101 -11.47 20.33 10.04
N PHE A 102 -11.25 19.45 11.04
CA PHE A 102 -10.92 18.04 10.81
C PHE A 102 -12.15 17.16 10.53
N GLY A 103 -13.37 17.71 10.57
CA GLY A 103 -14.58 16.89 10.66
C GLY A 103 -14.59 16.04 11.95
N THR A 104 -15.69 15.32 12.19
CA THR A 104 -15.81 14.47 13.38
C THR A 104 -14.94 13.22 13.21
N LEU A 105 -13.89 13.09 14.03
CA LEU A 105 -13.09 11.88 14.17
C LEU A 105 -13.91 10.83 14.93
N TYR A 106 -14.22 9.70 14.29
CA TYR A 106 -14.70 8.50 14.97
C TYR A 106 -13.47 7.63 15.30
N MET A 107 -13.17 7.46 16.59
CA MET A 107 -12.22 6.46 17.11
C MET A 107 -12.93 5.17 17.48
#